data_AF-A0A1I2NW00-F1
#
_entry.id   AF-A0A1I2NW00-F1
#
_cell.length_a   1.000
_cell.length_b   1.000
_cell.length_c   1.000
_cell.angle_alpha   90.00
_cell.angle_beta   90.00
_cell.angle_gamma   90.00
#
_symmetry.space_group_name_H-M   'P 1'
#
loop_
_entity.id
_entity.type
_entity.pdbx_description
1 polymer ?
#
loop_
_entity_poly.entity_id
_entity_poly.type
_entity_poly.pdbx_seq_one_letter_code
_entity_poly.pdbx_strand_id
1 'polypeptide(L)'
;MPIHATPPLLPQQWSSAYISYWLPMLEDDQITSGYCWFDYGRNICRIDGLFNPWSERDTGHRLWMSEIGDARRGQSRKQKVAYARETAAAGVRLYESALPDTVTPFQELFLPQAILVDGAARHDGCHTVLGQSADAWVVEQDGRAPSVFYLQAGGSRLLRMVTGHDAQHVSVRDFPNFLAGDIPDSVFMAPPG
;
A
#
# COMPACT_ATOMS: atom_id res chain seq x y z
N MET A 1 1.73 -34.36 3.80
CA MET A 1 0.65 -33.36 3.63
C MET A 1 1.27 -31.98 3.76
N PRO A 2 1.07 -31.02 2.84
CA PRO A 2 1.66 -29.70 3.03
C PRO A 2 0.91 -28.95 4.15
N ILE A 3 1.66 -28.21 4.96
CA ILE A 3 1.32 -27.74 6.31
C ILE A 3 0.57 -26.38 6.35
N HIS A 4 -0.06 -25.91 5.27
CA HIS A 4 -0.87 -24.68 5.33
C HIS A 4 -2.21 -24.83 4.60
N ALA A 5 -3.20 -25.44 5.26
CA ALA A 5 -4.56 -25.54 4.73
C ALA A 5 -5.42 -24.30 5.03
N THR A 6 -5.02 -23.45 5.99
CA THR A 6 -5.79 -22.28 6.41
C THR A 6 -5.02 -20.98 6.17
N PRO A 7 -5.66 -19.95 5.57
CA PRO A 7 -5.05 -18.66 5.38
C PRO A 7 -4.65 -18.03 6.73
N PRO A 8 -3.44 -17.48 6.86
CA PRO A 8 -3.02 -16.83 8.10
C PRO A 8 -3.60 -15.42 8.22
N LEU A 9 -3.70 -14.93 9.47
CA LEU A 9 -3.85 -13.50 9.74
C LEU A 9 -2.52 -12.77 9.51
N LEU A 10 -2.60 -11.52 9.06
CA LEU A 10 -1.43 -10.63 9.08
C LEU A 10 -0.98 -10.35 10.54
N PRO A 11 0.32 -10.07 10.78
CA PRO A 11 0.81 -9.71 12.11
C PRO A 11 0.05 -8.53 12.70
N GLN A 12 -0.17 -8.55 14.02
CA GLN A 12 -0.98 -7.54 14.73
C GLN A 12 -0.52 -6.10 14.46
N GLN A 13 0.80 -5.91 14.37
CA GLN A 13 1.45 -4.67 14.02
C GLN A 13 2.57 -4.98 13.06
N TRP A 14 2.66 -4.21 11.98
CA TRP A 14 3.77 -4.31 11.05
C TRP A 14 4.03 -3.01 10.31
N SER A 15 5.25 -2.88 9.80
CA SER A 15 5.64 -1.77 8.96
C SER A 15 6.64 -2.21 7.91
N SER A 16 6.72 -1.48 6.82
CA SER A 16 7.66 -1.76 5.74
C SER A 16 7.84 -0.54 4.86
N ALA A 17 9.00 -0.42 4.22
CA ALA A 17 9.07 0.31 2.97
C ALA A 17 8.17 -0.39 1.95
N TYR A 18 7.70 0.34 0.94
CA TYR A 18 7.03 -0.27 -0.19
C TYR A 18 7.56 0.24 -1.53
N ILE A 19 7.48 -0.60 -2.56
CA ILE A 19 7.60 -0.19 -3.96
C ILE A 19 6.26 -0.45 -4.63
N SER A 20 5.65 0.56 -5.23
CA SER A 20 4.35 0.48 -5.90
C SER A 20 4.54 0.66 -7.40
N TYR A 21 3.97 -0.24 -8.20
CA TYR A 21 4.06 -0.25 -9.66
C TYR A 21 2.87 -1.00 -10.29
N TRP A 22 2.91 -1.24 -11.59
CA TRP A 22 1.84 -1.86 -12.37
C TRP A 22 2.32 -3.04 -13.21
N LEU A 23 1.41 -3.97 -13.52
CA LEU A 23 1.65 -5.07 -14.44
C LEU A 23 0.48 -5.23 -15.43
N PRO A 24 0.72 -5.17 -16.75
CA PRO A 24 1.95 -4.66 -17.36
C PRO A 24 2.14 -3.16 -17.03
N MET A 25 3.37 -2.67 -17.14
CA MET A 25 3.63 -1.23 -17.06
C MET A 25 3.21 -0.55 -18.37
N LEU A 26 2.24 0.36 -18.29
CA LEU A 26 1.85 1.25 -19.39
C LEU A 26 2.68 2.55 -19.38
N GLU A 27 2.57 3.36 -20.42
CA GLU A 27 3.40 4.56 -20.63
C GLU A 27 3.30 5.59 -19.50
N ASP A 28 2.08 5.83 -19.00
CA ASP A 28 1.82 6.81 -17.94
C ASP A 28 1.96 6.21 -16.52
N ASP A 29 2.13 4.89 -16.40
CA ASP A 29 2.29 4.21 -15.11
C ASP A 29 3.61 4.59 -14.45
N GLN A 30 3.57 4.73 -13.12
CA GLN A 30 4.74 5.12 -12.34
C GLN A 30 5.21 3.98 -11.44
N ILE A 31 6.52 3.91 -11.25
CA ILE A 31 7.13 3.18 -10.14
C ILE A 31 7.42 4.20 -9.05
N THR A 32 6.81 4.02 -7.88
CA THR A 32 7.02 4.87 -6.71
C THR A 32 7.47 4.04 -5.51
N SER A 33 8.02 4.70 -4.51
CA SER A 33 8.32 4.08 -3.23
C SER A 33 7.87 4.96 -2.08
N GLY A 34 7.76 4.35 -0.91
CA GLY A 34 7.33 5.00 0.32
C GLY A 34 7.52 4.09 1.51
N TYR A 35 6.84 4.43 2.60
CA TYR A 35 6.82 3.62 3.82
C TYR A 35 5.40 3.53 4.37
N CYS A 36 5.05 2.38 4.95
CA CYS A 36 3.74 2.16 5.54
C CYS A 36 3.83 1.49 6.92
N TRP A 37 2.80 1.74 7.72
CA TRP A 37 2.60 1.21 9.06
C TRP A 37 1.15 0.78 9.21
N PHE A 38 0.95 -0.42 9.75
CA PHE A 38 -0.37 -0.96 10.05
C PHE A 38 -0.39 -1.45 11.49
N ASP A 39 -1.32 -0.93 12.27
CA ASP A 39 -1.59 -1.37 13.63
C ASP A 39 -3.06 -1.76 13.74
N TYR A 40 -3.30 -3.07 13.65
CA TYR A 40 -4.64 -3.65 13.77
C TYR A 40 -5.16 -3.59 15.22
N GLY A 41 -4.25 -3.53 16.20
CA GLY A 41 -4.58 -3.41 17.62
C GLY A 41 -5.09 -2.01 17.96
N ARG A 42 -4.71 -1.00 17.18
CA ARG A 42 -5.24 0.36 17.23
C ARG A 42 -6.25 0.67 16.10
N ASN A 43 -6.45 -0.25 15.16
CA ASN A 43 -7.26 -0.08 13.94
C ASN A 43 -6.90 1.21 13.18
N ILE A 44 -5.60 1.41 12.98
CA ILE A 44 -5.02 2.60 12.34
C ILE A 44 -3.89 2.20 11.38
N CYS A 45 -3.73 2.95 10.29
CA CYS A 45 -2.60 2.79 9.39
C CYS A 45 -2.04 4.14 8.96
N ARG A 46 -0.80 4.13 8.49
CA ARG A 46 -0.14 5.28 7.87
C ARG A 46 0.56 4.87 6.58
N ILE A 47 0.45 5.68 5.54
CA ILE A 47 1.16 5.49 4.27
C ILE A 47 1.76 6.83 3.85
N ASP A 48 3.07 6.83 3.63
CA ASP A 48 3.83 8.00 3.20
C ASP A 48 4.54 7.70 1.89
N GLY A 49 4.34 8.52 0.87
CA GLY A 49 5.05 8.39 -0.40
C GLY A 49 4.48 9.23 -1.53
N LEU A 50 5.07 9.10 -2.71
CA LEU A 50 4.46 9.61 -3.93
C LEU A 50 3.20 8.81 -4.23
N PHE A 51 2.08 9.51 -4.40
CA PHE A 51 0.78 8.91 -4.65
C PHE A 51 0.79 8.18 -6.00
N ASN A 52 0.26 6.95 -6.02
CA ASN A 52 0.29 6.08 -7.20
C ASN A 52 -1.02 5.27 -7.25
N PRO A 53 -1.86 5.45 -8.29
CA PRO A 53 -1.65 6.30 -9.47
C PRO A 53 -1.93 7.78 -9.22
N TRP A 54 -1.25 8.68 -9.95
CA TRP A 54 -1.54 10.11 -9.96
C TRP A 54 -1.28 10.71 -11.35
N SER A 55 -2.30 11.33 -11.96
CA SER A 55 -2.17 11.94 -13.29
C SER A 55 -1.57 13.34 -13.19
N GLU A 56 -0.28 13.47 -13.47
CA GLU A 56 0.40 14.77 -13.59
C GLU A 56 -0.21 15.61 -14.73
N ARG A 57 -0.70 14.96 -15.81
CA ARG A 57 -1.34 15.61 -16.96
C ARG A 57 -2.63 16.33 -16.57
N ASP A 58 -3.45 15.69 -15.74
CA ASP A 58 -4.78 16.24 -15.38
C ASP A 58 -4.70 17.22 -14.20
N THR A 59 -3.69 17.07 -13.33
CA THR A 59 -3.57 17.84 -12.09
C THR A 59 -2.49 18.94 -12.15
N GLY A 60 -1.62 18.90 -13.16
CA GLY A 60 -0.50 19.84 -13.33
C GLY A 60 0.68 19.62 -12.38
N HIS A 61 0.66 18.57 -11.56
CA HIS A 61 1.72 18.29 -10.58
C HIS A 61 1.80 16.81 -10.22
N ARG A 62 2.91 16.40 -9.61
CA ARG A 62 3.04 15.13 -8.88
C ARG A 62 2.67 15.34 -7.43
N LEU A 63 2.08 14.33 -6.80
CA LEU A 63 1.63 14.42 -5.41
C LEU A 63 2.46 13.53 -4.48
N TRP A 64 3.12 14.13 -3.50
CA TRP A 64 3.54 13.43 -2.29
C TRP A 64 2.44 13.54 -1.23
N MET A 65 2.17 12.45 -0.52
CA MET A 65 1.15 12.44 0.53
C MET A 65 1.58 11.57 1.71
N SER A 66 1.28 12.05 2.92
CA SER A 66 1.28 11.28 4.17
C SER A 66 -0.16 11.17 4.64
N GLU A 67 -0.70 9.95 4.64
CA GLU A 67 -2.07 9.66 5.05
C GLU A 67 -2.08 8.82 6.33
N ILE A 68 -2.79 9.29 7.36
CA ILE A 68 -3.10 8.55 8.58
C ILE A 68 -4.58 8.22 8.55
N GLY A 69 -4.91 6.94 8.38
CA GLY A 69 -6.28 6.43 8.39
C GLY A 69 -6.61 5.78 9.72
N ASP A 70 -7.50 6.39 10.51
CA ASP A 70 -8.01 5.90 11.80
C ASP A 70 -9.44 5.37 11.61
N ALA A 71 -9.56 4.06 11.42
CA ALA A 71 -10.85 3.40 11.20
C ALA A 71 -11.69 3.32 12.49
N ARG A 72 -11.09 3.47 13.69
CA ARG A 72 -11.86 3.62 14.94
C ARG A 72 -12.60 4.94 14.99
N ARG A 73 -11.97 6.01 14.51
CA ARG A 73 -12.58 7.35 14.43
C ARG A 73 -13.39 7.57 13.16
N GLY A 74 -13.33 6.64 12.21
CA GLY A 74 -14.01 6.77 10.92
C GLY A 74 -13.39 7.85 10.02
N GLN A 75 -12.12 8.22 10.24
CA GLN A 75 -11.50 9.40 9.64
C GLN A 75 -10.07 9.13 9.16
N SER A 76 -9.73 9.73 8.03
CA SER A 76 -8.37 9.80 7.50
C SER A 76 -7.93 11.25 7.41
N ARG A 77 -6.69 11.55 7.84
CA ARG A 77 -6.03 12.84 7.67
C ARG A 77 -4.90 12.72 6.64
N LYS A 78 -4.84 13.66 5.70
CA LYS A 78 -3.90 13.67 4.58
C LYS A 78 -3.10 14.96 4.55
N GLN A 79 -1.78 14.86 4.68
CA GLN A 79 -0.84 15.95 4.41
C GLN A 79 -0.30 15.79 3.00
N LYS A 80 -0.19 16.89 2.25
CA LYS A 80 0.03 16.83 0.79
C LYS A 80 1.02 17.89 0.34
N VAL A 81 1.95 17.50 -0.52
CA VAL A 81 2.88 18.40 -1.19
C VAL A 81 2.81 18.13 -2.69
N ALA A 82 2.50 19.17 -3.46
CA ALA A 82 2.48 19.15 -4.91
C ALA A 82 3.84 19.57 -5.48
N TYR A 83 4.34 18.81 -6.45
CA TYR A 83 5.57 19.10 -7.20
C TYR A 83 5.21 19.38 -8.66
N ALA A 84 5.20 20.64 -9.05
CA ALA A 84 4.87 21.07 -10.41
C ALA A 84 6.14 21.29 -11.24
N ARG A 85 6.05 21.02 -12.54
CA ARG A 85 7.12 21.32 -13.50
C ARG A 85 6.95 22.74 -14.02
N GLU A 86 8.04 23.48 -14.09
CA GLU A 86 8.10 24.76 -14.81
C GLU A 86 9.30 24.78 -15.75
N THR A 87 9.06 25.23 -16.98
CA THR A 87 10.11 25.41 -17.98
C THR A 87 10.81 26.74 -17.76
N ALA A 88 12.07 26.70 -17.35
CA ALA A 88 12.93 27.86 -17.23
C ALA A 88 13.96 27.90 -18.38
N ALA A 89 14.63 29.05 -18.54
CA ALA A 89 15.71 29.21 -19.53
C ALA A 89 16.86 28.19 -19.37
N ALA A 90 17.03 27.63 -18.16
CA ALA A 90 18.05 26.61 -17.85
C ALA A 90 17.52 25.17 -17.91
N GLY A 91 16.30 24.95 -18.41
CA GLY A 91 15.63 23.64 -18.46
C GLY A 91 14.44 23.52 -17.51
N VAL A 92 13.97 22.30 -17.29
CA VAL A 92 12.81 22.02 -16.42
C VAL A 92 13.23 21.99 -14.96
N ARG A 93 12.48 22.69 -14.09
CA ARG A 93 12.63 22.64 -12.63
C ARG A 93 11.34 22.11 -11.99
N LEU A 94 11.49 21.54 -10.80
CA LEU A 94 10.36 21.16 -9.94
C LEU A 94 10.22 22.19 -8.83
N TYR A 95 8.99 22.59 -8.55
CA TYR A 95 8.64 23.49 -7.46
C TYR A 95 7.63 22.83 -6.55
N GLU A 96 7.93 22.81 -5.26
CA GLU A 96 7.07 22.28 -4.23
C GLU A 96 6.05 23.32 -3.75
N SER A 97 4.84 22.86 -3.46
CA SER A 97 3.81 23.65 -2.80
C SER A 97 3.05 22.78 -1.80
N ALA A 98 2.99 23.23 -0.55
CA ALA A 98 2.16 22.58 0.45
C ALA A 98 0.68 22.80 0.11
N LEU A 99 -0.08 21.72 0.02
CA LEU A 99 -1.53 21.79 -0.16
C LEU A 99 -2.21 21.72 1.22
N PRO A 100 -3.42 22.28 1.36
CA PRO A 100 -4.17 22.19 2.61
C PRO A 100 -4.39 20.73 3.04
N ASP A 101 -4.13 20.47 4.32
CA ASP A 101 -4.47 19.21 4.96
C ASP A 101 -5.97 18.91 4.76
N THR A 102 -6.29 17.65 4.48
CA THR A 102 -7.68 17.22 4.32
C THR A 102 -8.01 16.11 5.28
N VAL A 103 -9.23 16.16 5.84
CA VAL A 103 -9.82 15.07 6.61
C VAL A 103 -10.98 14.49 5.82
N THR A 104 -10.97 13.18 5.59
CA THR A 104 -12.00 12.46 4.82
C THR A 104 -12.55 11.26 5.60
N PRO A 105 -13.78 10.80 5.32
CA PRO A 105 -14.29 9.55 5.89
C PRO A 105 -13.36 8.36 5.60
N PHE A 106 -13.23 7.45 6.55
CA PHE A 106 -12.36 6.28 6.45
C PHE A 106 -12.88 5.14 7.34
N GLN A 107 -13.55 4.16 6.74
CA GLN A 107 -14.29 3.13 7.49
C GLN A 107 -13.46 1.89 7.81
N GLU A 108 -12.49 1.56 6.98
CA GLU A 108 -11.66 0.37 7.09
C GLU A 108 -10.23 0.65 6.66
N LEU A 109 -9.29 -0.13 7.18
CA LEU A 109 -7.88 -0.04 6.79
C LEU A 109 -7.71 -0.48 5.33
N PHE A 110 -6.72 0.10 4.64
CA PHE A 110 -6.40 -0.27 3.25
C PHE A 110 -6.09 -1.75 3.04
N LEU A 111 -5.58 -2.41 4.10
CA LEU A 111 -5.34 -3.84 4.12
C LEU A 111 -5.80 -4.41 5.46
N PRO A 112 -7.04 -4.94 5.54
CA PRO A 112 -7.55 -5.57 6.75
C PRO A 112 -6.68 -6.74 7.24
N GLN A 113 -6.56 -6.93 8.56
CA GLN A 113 -5.72 -8.00 9.13
C GLN A 113 -6.12 -9.39 8.65
N ALA A 114 -7.43 -9.61 8.59
CA ALA A 114 -8.06 -10.88 8.26
C ALA A 114 -8.41 -11.00 6.78
N ILE A 115 -7.84 -10.16 5.90
CA ILE A 115 -8.18 -10.13 4.46
C ILE A 115 -8.15 -11.51 3.79
N LEU A 116 -7.20 -12.38 4.18
CA LEU A 116 -7.09 -13.72 3.64
C LEU A 116 -8.13 -14.69 4.22
N VAL A 117 -8.49 -14.52 5.49
CA VAL A 117 -9.49 -15.36 6.17
C VAL A 117 -10.90 -14.97 5.73
N ASP A 118 -11.22 -13.68 5.80
CA ASP A 118 -12.53 -13.13 5.44
C ASP A 118 -12.80 -13.27 3.93
N GLY A 119 -11.74 -13.17 3.11
CA GLY A 119 -11.79 -13.40 1.68
C GLY A 119 -11.73 -14.88 1.26
N ALA A 120 -11.78 -15.82 2.20
CA ALA A 120 -11.70 -17.26 1.96
C ALA A 120 -10.54 -17.64 1.01
N ALA A 121 -9.35 -17.07 1.25
CA ALA A 121 -8.24 -17.14 0.33
C ALA A 121 -7.80 -18.59 0.05
N ARG A 122 -7.57 -18.87 -1.23
CA ARG A 122 -7.06 -20.15 -1.71
C ARG A 122 -5.54 -20.08 -1.82
N HIS A 123 -4.84 -21.10 -1.31
CA HIS A 123 -3.42 -21.26 -1.56
C HIS A 123 -3.16 -21.62 -3.03
N ASP A 124 -2.24 -20.91 -3.66
CA ASP A 124 -1.89 -21.03 -5.10
C ASP A 124 -0.41 -21.35 -5.29
N GLY A 125 0.11 -22.20 -4.40
CA GLY A 125 1.48 -22.70 -4.49
C GLY A 125 2.54 -21.75 -3.92
N CYS A 126 3.79 -22.14 -4.15
CA CYS A 126 4.96 -21.45 -3.62
C CYS A 126 5.78 -20.85 -4.78
N HIS A 127 6.21 -19.60 -4.60
CA HIS A 127 6.87 -18.76 -5.59
C HIS A 127 8.15 -18.16 -5.02
N THR A 128 8.97 -17.55 -5.87
CA THR A 128 10.10 -16.72 -5.42
C THR A 128 9.73 -15.25 -5.57
N VAL A 129 9.64 -14.52 -4.46
CA VAL A 129 9.32 -13.09 -4.41
C VAL A 129 10.38 -12.40 -3.58
N LEU A 130 10.99 -11.32 -4.11
CA LEU A 130 12.06 -10.57 -3.44
C LEU A 130 13.22 -11.48 -2.96
N GLY A 131 13.57 -12.50 -3.76
CA GLY A 131 14.62 -13.47 -3.43
C GLY A 131 14.26 -14.48 -2.34
N GLN A 132 13.01 -14.50 -1.87
CA GLN A 132 12.52 -15.36 -0.79
C GLN A 132 11.44 -16.32 -1.28
N SER A 133 11.34 -17.49 -0.64
CA SER A 133 10.23 -18.42 -0.85
C SER A 133 8.94 -17.81 -0.27
N ALA A 134 7.88 -17.80 -1.07
CA ALA A 134 6.63 -17.12 -0.76
C ALA A 134 5.41 -17.97 -1.12
N ASP A 135 4.47 -18.12 -0.19
CA ASP A 135 3.17 -18.73 -0.44
C ASP A 135 2.22 -17.70 -1.07
N ALA A 136 1.63 -18.05 -2.21
CA ALA A 136 0.61 -17.24 -2.85
C ALA A 136 -0.77 -17.55 -2.28
N TRP A 137 -1.50 -16.51 -1.87
CA TRP A 137 -2.88 -16.59 -1.40
C TRP A 137 -3.77 -15.74 -2.30
N VAL A 138 -4.75 -16.37 -2.95
CA VAL A 138 -5.65 -15.74 -3.91
C VAL A 138 -7.00 -15.49 -3.25
N VAL A 139 -7.45 -14.24 -3.24
CA VAL A 139 -8.78 -13.82 -2.83
C VAL A 139 -9.58 -13.46 -4.07
N GLU A 140 -10.63 -14.24 -4.34
CA GLU A 140 -11.56 -13.96 -5.43
C GLU A 140 -12.44 -12.75 -5.08
N GLN A 141 -12.77 -11.94 -6.08
CA GLN A 141 -13.62 -10.77 -5.91
C GLN A 141 -14.72 -10.78 -6.97
N ASP A 142 -15.97 -10.61 -6.53
CA ASP A 142 -17.11 -10.57 -7.44
C ASP A 142 -16.97 -9.42 -8.45
N GLY A 143 -16.85 -9.76 -9.74
CA GLY A 143 -16.78 -8.81 -10.83
C GLY A 143 -15.47 -8.01 -10.94
N ARG A 144 -14.39 -8.42 -10.25
CA ARG A 144 -13.07 -7.78 -10.30
C ARG A 144 -11.96 -8.81 -10.50
N ALA A 145 -10.77 -8.32 -10.83
CA ALA A 145 -9.59 -9.16 -10.86
C ALA A 145 -9.31 -9.79 -9.48
N PRO A 146 -8.90 -11.06 -9.42
CA PRO A 146 -8.48 -11.68 -8.16
C PRO A 146 -7.33 -10.90 -7.54
N SER A 147 -7.34 -10.78 -6.21
CA SER A 147 -6.20 -10.23 -5.47
C SER A 147 -5.27 -11.36 -5.04
N VAL A 148 -3.96 -11.16 -5.20
CA VAL A 148 -2.95 -12.15 -4.82
C VAL A 148 -2.00 -11.57 -3.79
N PHE A 149 -1.87 -12.25 -2.66
CA PHE A 149 -0.99 -11.88 -1.56
C PHE A 149 0.10 -12.93 -1.42
N TYR A 150 1.34 -12.52 -1.59
CA TYR A 150 2.51 -13.37 -1.42
C TYR A 150 3.06 -13.15 -0.02
N LEU A 151 2.91 -14.16 0.84
CA LEU A 151 3.46 -14.17 2.19
C LEU A 151 4.76 -14.97 2.22
N GLN A 152 5.71 -14.64 3.09
CA GLN A 152 6.86 -15.51 3.36
C GLN A 152 6.38 -16.94 3.64
N ALA A 153 6.95 -17.93 2.96
CA ALA A 153 6.48 -19.31 3.03
C ALA A 153 6.38 -19.81 4.48
N GLY A 154 5.22 -20.38 4.81
CA GLY A 154 4.86 -20.84 6.15
C GLY A 154 4.73 -19.78 7.25
N GLY A 155 4.70 -18.50 6.87
CA GLY A 155 4.53 -17.37 7.78
C GLY A 155 3.39 -16.43 7.36
N SER A 156 3.35 -15.27 8.00
CA SER A 156 2.35 -14.22 7.77
C SER A 156 2.95 -12.89 7.29
N ARG A 157 4.25 -12.85 6.99
CA ARG A 157 4.93 -11.63 6.54
C ARG A 157 4.62 -11.37 5.08
N LEU A 158 3.99 -10.24 4.78
CA LEU A 158 3.65 -9.86 3.42
C LEU A 158 4.90 -9.42 2.66
N LEU A 159 5.11 -10.02 1.48
CA LEU A 159 6.22 -9.70 0.59
C LEU A 159 5.75 -8.94 -0.65
N ARG A 160 4.60 -9.33 -1.21
CA ARG A 160 3.97 -8.67 -2.36
C ARG A 160 2.46 -8.74 -2.27
N MET A 161 1.81 -7.67 -2.66
CA MET A 161 0.37 -7.61 -2.92
C MET A 161 0.14 -7.26 -4.38
N VAL A 162 -0.74 -8.01 -5.04
CA VAL A 162 -1.21 -7.76 -6.41
C VAL A 162 -2.72 -7.55 -6.34
N THR A 163 -3.19 -6.38 -6.75
CA THR A 163 -4.60 -5.99 -6.70
C THR A 163 -4.96 -5.19 -7.94
N GLY A 164 -6.16 -5.37 -8.48
CA GLY A 164 -6.62 -4.57 -9.60
C GLY A 164 -8.12 -4.71 -9.80
N HIS A 165 -8.69 -3.77 -10.54
CA HIS A 165 -10.07 -3.93 -11.03
C HIS A 165 -10.08 -4.78 -12.31
N ASP A 166 -9.07 -4.60 -13.16
CA ASP A 166 -8.89 -5.30 -14.43
C ASP A 166 -7.77 -6.33 -14.32
N ALA A 167 -8.03 -7.57 -14.73
CA ALA A 167 -7.04 -8.64 -14.71
C ALA A 167 -5.92 -8.42 -15.73
N GLN A 168 -6.15 -7.56 -16.72
CA GLN A 168 -5.15 -7.19 -17.72
C GLN A 168 -4.23 -6.06 -17.25
N HIS A 169 -4.56 -5.36 -16.16
CA HIS A 169 -3.78 -4.25 -15.64
C HIS A 169 -3.94 -4.12 -14.13
N VAL A 170 -2.95 -4.61 -13.39
CA VAL A 170 -2.99 -4.73 -11.93
C VAL A 170 -1.92 -3.87 -11.26
N SER A 171 -2.25 -3.35 -10.08
CA SER A 171 -1.28 -2.69 -9.20
C SER A 171 -0.53 -3.73 -8.39
N VAL A 172 0.78 -3.52 -8.23
CA VAL A 172 1.66 -4.35 -7.43
C VAL A 172 2.34 -3.50 -6.37
N ARG A 173 2.39 -4.00 -5.14
CA ARG A 173 3.15 -3.42 -4.03
C ARG A 173 4.06 -4.45 -3.39
N ASP A 174 5.36 -4.17 -3.42
CA ASP A 174 6.39 -4.99 -2.79
C ASP A 174 6.80 -4.42 -1.43
N PHE A 175 7.04 -5.29 -0.46
CA PHE A 175 7.38 -4.95 0.94
C PHE A 175 8.74 -5.57 1.32
N PRO A 176 9.87 -4.94 0.91
CA PRO A 176 11.20 -5.55 0.95
C PRO A 176 11.80 -5.75 2.34
N ASN A 177 11.33 -5.01 3.34
CA ASN A 177 11.90 -4.98 4.69
C ASN A 177 10.80 -5.03 5.75
N PHE A 178 9.82 -5.91 5.52
CA PHE A 178 8.70 -6.16 6.43
C PHE A 178 9.18 -6.42 7.87
N LEU A 179 8.73 -5.59 8.80
CA LEU A 179 9.01 -5.70 10.23
C LEU A 179 7.70 -5.86 10.99
N ALA A 180 7.51 -7.02 11.63
CA ALA A 180 6.47 -7.24 12.63
C ALA A 180 6.98 -6.83 14.01
N GLY A 181 6.25 -5.98 14.72
CA GLY A 181 6.64 -5.49 16.04
C GLY A 181 5.91 -4.21 16.42
N ASP A 182 6.20 -3.71 17.62
CA ASP A 182 5.54 -2.53 18.17
C ASP A 182 5.83 -1.26 17.36
N ILE A 183 4.76 -0.48 17.13
CA ILE A 183 4.81 0.80 16.43
C ILE A 183 4.57 1.91 17.47
N PRO A 184 5.50 2.87 17.61
CA PRO A 184 5.34 4.00 18.52
C PRO A 184 4.11 4.85 18.19
N ASP A 185 3.41 5.35 19.21
CA ASP A 185 2.22 6.23 19.03
C ASP A 185 2.53 7.46 18.17
N SER A 186 3.75 7.99 18.27
CA SER A 186 4.21 9.16 17.53
C SER A 186 4.15 8.98 16.00
N VAL A 187 4.15 7.74 15.49
CA VAL A 187 3.98 7.45 14.07
C VAL A 187 2.59 7.88 13.57
N PHE A 188 1.58 7.76 14.42
CA PHE A 188 0.19 8.08 14.08
C PHE A 188 -0.25 9.45 14.63
N MET A 189 0.65 10.21 15.23
CA MET A 189 0.40 11.59 15.62
C MET A 189 0.67 12.52 14.45
N ALA A 190 -0.29 13.38 14.15
CA ALA A 190 -0.05 14.46 13.22
C ALA A 190 0.78 15.57 13.89
N PRO A 191 1.70 16.23 13.16
CA PRO A 191 2.45 17.34 13.72
C PRO A 191 1.51 18.49 14.14
N PRO A 192 1.86 19.24 15.20
CA PRO A 192 1.13 20.45 15.56
C PRO A 192 1.17 21.41 14.37
N GLY A 193 0.00 21.97 14.04
CA GLY A 193 -0.17 22.95 12.96
C GLY A 193 0.25 24.36 13.36
#